data_AF-A0A6J4PTN8-F1
#
_entry.id   AF-A0A6J4PTN8-F1
#
_cell.length_a   1.000
_cell.length_b   1.000
_cell.length_c   1.000
_cell.angle_alpha   90.00
_cell.angle_beta   90.00
_cell.angle_gamma   90.00
#
_symmetry.space_group_name_H-M   'P 1'
#
loop_
_entity.id
_entity.type
_entity.pdbx_description
1 polymer ?
#
loop_
_entity_poly.entity_id
_entity_poly.type
_entity_poly.pdbx_seq_one_letter_code
_entity_poly.pdbx_strand_id
1 'polypeptide(L)'
;AAATAAARGHRVVLCERAPTTGGAVLLAAAAPGRAEFGNVVRDLSGECRAAGVEVRTGVEVDVALVEREDPDVVVLATGARPRLPGWAVPGLVVDVRDVLSGAAHPEGRVLVYDELGFHQAPAVAELLAARGCRVEIMTPALVVAQDLGATLDAELFHHRAHAAGIRLTTGRLVTGVDGGRVTVLHHPTGAIEERWVDAVVGVVAPEPDDALWPLLRDGPRPVHRIGDCLAPRRVPSAVVEGDRIGSGL
;
A
#
# COMPACT_ATOMS: atom_id res chain seq x y z
N ALA A 1 -14.23 12.21 -1.19
CA ALA A 1 -13.79 13.60 -1.46
C ALA A 1 -14.45 14.12 -2.72
N ALA A 2 -13.96 13.74 -3.91
CA ALA A 2 -14.52 14.24 -5.17
C ALA A 2 -16.03 13.96 -5.33
N ALA A 3 -16.46 12.71 -5.17
CA ALA A 3 -17.87 12.32 -5.22
C ALA A 3 -18.74 13.14 -4.22
N THR A 4 -18.36 13.15 -2.94
CA THR A 4 -19.06 13.88 -1.88
C THR A 4 -19.14 15.39 -2.14
N ALA A 5 -18.04 16.03 -2.53
CA ALA A 5 -18.01 17.47 -2.80
C ALA A 5 -18.88 17.83 -4.01
N ALA A 6 -18.81 17.05 -5.10
CA ALA A 6 -19.64 17.28 -6.27
C ALA A 6 -21.14 17.05 -5.99
N ALA A 7 -21.48 16.04 -5.19
CA ALA A 7 -22.86 15.80 -4.73
C ALA A 7 -23.41 16.96 -3.89
N ARG A 8 -22.54 17.78 -3.29
CA ARG A 8 -22.91 19.01 -2.55
C ARG A 8 -22.98 20.25 -3.44
N GLY A 9 -22.72 20.13 -4.73
CA GLY A 9 -22.82 21.22 -5.71
C GLY A 9 -21.50 21.92 -6.03
N HIS A 10 -20.37 21.44 -5.51
CA HIS A 10 -19.06 21.97 -5.88
C HIS A 10 -18.68 21.56 -7.31
N ARG A 11 -18.02 22.45 -8.04
CA ARG A 11 -17.35 22.08 -9.31
C ARG A 11 -16.03 21.40 -8.98
N VAL A 12 -15.92 20.11 -9.29
CA VAL A 12 -14.76 19.29 -8.92
C VAL A 12 -13.99 18.84 -10.17
N VAL A 13 -12.68 19.07 -10.14
CA VAL A 13 -11.70 18.44 -11.05
C VAL A 13 -10.88 17.44 -10.24
N LEU A 14 -10.86 16.18 -10.67
CA LEU A 14 -10.04 15.11 -10.10
C LEU A 14 -8.90 14.79 -11.08
N CYS A 15 -7.66 15.06 -10.67
CA CYS A 15 -6.48 14.68 -11.45
C CYS A 15 -5.85 13.39 -10.91
N GLU A 16 -5.44 12.50 -11.82
CA GLU A 16 -4.76 11.24 -11.53
C GLU A 16 -3.57 11.09 -12.47
N ARG A 17 -2.39 10.75 -11.92
CA ARG A 17 -1.17 10.56 -12.71
C ARG A 17 -1.24 9.29 -13.56
N ALA A 18 -1.81 8.22 -13.03
CA ALA A 18 -1.96 6.96 -13.75
C ALA A 18 -3.03 7.06 -14.87
N PRO A 19 -3.03 6.12 -15.83
CA PRO A 19 -4.09 6.04 -16.85
C PRO A 19 -5.49 5.75 -16.30
N THR A 20 -5.60 5.30 -15.05
CA THR A 20 -6.85 4.91 -14.40
C THR A 20 -6.87 5.34 -12.93
N THR A 21 -8.02 5.75 -12.42
CA THR A 21 -8.24 6.02 -10.99
C THR A 21 -8.23 4.74 -10.16
N GLY A 22 -7.92 4.85 -8.87
CA GLY A 22 -8.13 3.79 -7.87
C GLY A 22 -6.91 3.45 -7.03
N GLY A 23 -5.72 3.87 -7.46
CA GLY A 23 -4.49 3.82 -6.66
C GLY A 23 -4.24 2.47 -5.97
N ALA A 24 -3.88 2.53 -4.68
CA ALA A 24 -3.57 1.35 -3.87
C ALA A 24 -4.72 0.33 -3.74
N VAL A 25 -5.97 0.74 -3.95
CA VAL A 25 -7.13 -0.17 -3.89
C VAL A 25 -7.12 -1.13 -5.08
N LEU A 26 -6.82 -0.65 -6.30
CA LEU A 26 -6.70 -1.53 -7.47
C LEU A 26 -5.51 -2.48 -7.33
N LEU A 27 -4.41 -2.00 -6.75
CA LEU A 27 -3.26 -2.86 -6.45
C LEU A 27 -3.62 -3.97 -5.46
N ALA A 28 -4.36 -3.64 -4.40
CA ALA A 28 -4.85 -4.64 -3.44
C ALA A 28 -5.84 -5.62 -4.08
N ALA A 29 -6.66 -5.16 -5.05
CA ALA A 29 -7.61 -5.99 -5.76
C ALA A 29 -6.95 -6.99 -6.73
N ALA A 30 -5.73 -6.71 -7.19
CA ALA A 30 -4.94 -7.63 -8.02
C ALA A 30 -4.45 -8.87 -7.26
N ALA A 31 -4.45 -8.83 -5.93
CA ALA A 31 -3.99 -9.95 -5.12
C ALA A 31 -5.01 -11.11 -5.09
N PRO A 32 -4.56 -12.37 -4.97
CA PRO A 32 -5.44 -13.54 -4.95
C PRO A 32 -6.56 -13.41 -3.91
N GLY A 33 -7.80 -13.68 -4.32
CA GLY A 33 -8.98 -13.63 -3.44
C GLY A 33 -9.45 -12.22 -3.04
N ARG A 34 -8.91 -11.15 -3.65
CA ARG A 34 -9.23 -9.76 -3.27
C ARG A 34 -9.90 -8.93 -4.36
N ALA A 35 -10.35 -9.55 -5.45
CA ALA A 35 -10.94 -8.85 -6.59
C ALA A 35 -12.11 -7.92 -6.21
N GLU A 36 -12.87 -8.26 -5.16
CA GLU A 36 -13.98 -7.45 -4.66
C GLU A 36 -13.56 -6.07 -4.13
N PHE A 37 -12.29 -5.86 -3.75
CA PHE A 37 -11.79 -4.52 -3.41
C PHE A 37 -11.92 -3.54 -4.59
N GLY A 38 -11.91 -4.03 -5.83
CA GLY A 38 -12.17 -3.23 -7.01
C GLY A 38 -13.56 -2.60 -7.04
N ASN A 39 -14.53 -3.14 -6.30
CA ASN A 39 -15.88 -2.59 -6.19
C ASN A 39 -15.85 -1.16 -5.63
N VAL A 40 -15.00 -0.90 -4.62
CA VAL A 40 -14.84 0.44 -4.02
C VAL A 40 -14.49 1.48 -5.08
N VAL A 41 -13.56 1.15 -5.97
CA VAL A 41 -13.13 2.05 -7.06
C VAL A 41 -14.26 2.20 -8.08
N ARG A 42 -14.87 1.10 -8.51
CA ARG A 42 -15.96 1.13 -9.48
C ARG A 42 -17.12 2.01 -9.00
N ASP A 43 -17.52 1.85 -7.75
CA ASP A 43 -18.68 2.52 -7.18
C ASP A 43 -18.39 4.02 -7.00
N LEU A 44 -17.25 4.39 -6.42
CA LEU A 44 -16.83 5.80 -6.29
C LEU A 44 -16.60 6.50 -7.64
N SER A 45 -16.05 5.80 -8.64
CA SER A 45 -15.94 6.33 -10.00
C SER A 45 -17.31 6.53 -10.64
N GLY A 46 -18.28 5.67 -10.33
CA GLY A 46 -19.68 5.79 -10.73
C GLY A 46 -20.34 7.02 -10.12
N GLU A 47 -20.18 7.22 -8.81
CA GLU A 47 -20.67 8.39 -8.08
C GLU A 47 -20.06 9.69 -8.61
N CYS A 48 -18.74 9.71 -8.86
CA CYS A 48 -18.08 10.88 -9.45
C CYS A 48 -18.68 11.23 -10.82
N ARG A 49 -18.89 10.22 -11.69
CA ARG A 49 -19.52 10.43 -13.00
C ARG A 49 -20.96 10.94 -12.88
N ALA A 50 -21.76 10.36 -11.97
CA ALA A 50 -23.13 10.78 -11.74
C ALA A 50 -23.23 12.21 -11.18
N ALA A 51 -22.27 12.63 -10.36
CA ALA A 51 -22.20 13.97 -9.78
C ALA A 51 -21.53 15.01 -10.70
N GLY A 52 -21.07 14.63 -11.90
CA GLY A 52 -20.46 15.56 -12.86
C GLY A 52 -19.02 15.97 -12.53
N VAL A 53 -18.28 15.15 -11.78
CA VAL A 53 -16.84 15.36 -11.55
C VAL A 53 -16.08 15.27 -12.87
N GLU A 54 -15.24 16.26 -13.16
CA GLU A 54 -14.31 16.22 -14.28
C GLU A 54 -13.08 15.38 -13.89
N VAL A 55 -12.94 14.17 -14.44
CA VAL A 55 -11.82 13.27 -14.15
C VAL A 55 -10.76 13.36 -15.25
N ARG A 56 -9.53 13.73 -14.89
CA ARG A 56 -8.37 13.85 -15.78
C ARG A 56 -7.29 12.85 -15.38
N THR A 57 -7.14 11.78 -16.16
CA THR A 57 -6.10 10.74 -15.97
C THR A 57 -4.87 11.02 -16.82
N GLY A 58 -3.72 10.44 -16.47
CA GLY A 58 -2.45 10.72 -17.14
C GLY A 58 -1.91 12.13 -16.87
N VAL A 59 -2.40 12.78 -15.80
CA VAL A 59 -2.05 14.16 -15.43
C VAL A 59 -1.33 14.14 -14.09
N GLU A 60 -0.02 14.38 -14.12
CA GLU A 60 0.74 14.68 -12.92
C GLU A 60 0.53 16.14 -12.53
N VAL A 61 0.14 16.37 -11.28
CA VAL A 61 -0.13 17.72 -10.77
C VAL A 61 1.14 18.30 -10.18
N ASP A 62 1.51 19.49 -10.65
CA ASP A 62 2.56 20.33 -10.08
C ASP A 62 1.99 21.68 -9.61
N VAL A 63 2.84 22.52 -9.02
CA VAL A 63 2.45 23.86 -8.55
C VAL A 63 1.91 24.71 -9.69
N ALA A 64 2.55 24.67 -10.87
CA ALA A 64 2.16 25.47 -12.02
C ALA A 64 0.76 25.10 -12.54
N LEU A 65 0.40 23.81 -12.53
CA LEU A 65 -0.95 23.36 -12.87
C LEU A 65 -1.97 23.85 -11.84
N VAL A 66 -1.67 23.73 -10.54
CA VAL A 66 -2.55 24.24 -9.48
C VAL A 66 -2.77 25.74 -9.64
N GLU A 67 -1.72 26.52 -9.91
CA GLU A 67 -1.83 27.96 -10.17
C GLU A 67 -2.72 28.28 -11.36
N ARG A 68 -2.51 27.58 -12.49
CA ARG A 68 -3.28 27.74 -13.73
C ARG A 68 -4.75 27.38 -13.61
N GLU A 69 -5.09 26.31 -12.88
CA GLU A 69 -6.49 25.89 -12.69
C GLU A 69 -7.23 26.81 -11.73
N ASP A 70 -6.50 27.59 -10.91
CA ASP A 70 -7.03 28.55 -9.94
C ASP A 70 -8.20 28.04 -9.07
N PRO A 71 -8.07 26.87 -8.40
CA PRO A 71 -9.15 26.33 -7.59
C PRO A 71 -9.31 27.12 -6.28
N ASP A 72 -10.54 27.18 -5.78
CA ASP A 72 -10.83 27.76 -4.46
C ASP A 72 -10.19 26.93 -3.32
N VAL A 73 -10.11 25.60 -3.48
CA VAL A 73 -9.56 24.66 -2.49
C VAL A 73 -8.78 23.54 -3.17
N VAL A 74 -7.67 23.12 -2.58
CA VAL A 74 -6.86 21.97 -3.03
C VAL A 74 -6.98 20.82 -2.03
N VAL A 75 -7.28 19.61 -2.53
CA VAL A 75 -7.26 18.38 -1.73
C VAL A 75 -6.19 17.43 -2.26
N LEU A 76 -5.13 17.25 -1.48
CA LEU A 76 -4.04 16.32 -1.76
C LEU A 76 -4.40 14.91 -1.26
N ALA A 77 -4.61 14.00 -2.21
CA ALA A 77 -4.93 12.59 -1.99
C ALA A 77 -3.93 11.66 -2.70
N THR A 78 -2.67 12.09 -2.79
CA THR A 78 -1.58 11.46 -3.55
C THR A 78 -1.08 10.12 -3.00
N GLY A 79 -1.67 9.64 -1.90
CA GLY A 79 -1.37 8.33 -1.35
C GLY A 79 0.01 8.27 -0.67
N ALA A 80 0.67 7.12 -0.81
CA ALA A 80 1.95 6.83 -0.15
C ALA A 80 2.89 6.06 -1.06
N ARG A 81 4.19 6.35 -1.00
CA ARG A 81 5.24 5.72 -1.80
C ARG A 81 5.90 4.54 -1.07
N PRO A 82 6.39 3.53 -1.82
CA PRO A 82 7.21 2.45 -1.26
C PRO A 82 8.37 3.00 -0.43
N ARG A 83 8.72 2.32 0.66
CA ARG A 83 9.87 2.65 1.48
C ARG A 83 10.61 1.37 1.83
N LEU A 84 11.83 1.21 1.33
CA LEU A 84 12.66 0.08 1.71
C LEU A 84 13.28 0.30 3.10
N PRO A 85 13.44 -0.75 3.91
CA PRO A 85 14.19 -0.67 5.17
C PRO A 85 15.63 -0.23 4.95
N GLY A 86 16.26 0.40 5.96
CA GLY A 86 17.63 0.92 5.83
C GLY A 86 18.71 -0.15 5.58
N TRP A 87 18.41 -1.42 5.86
CA TRP A 87 19.29 -2.56 5.56
C TRP A 87 19.09 -3.15 4.16
N ALA A 88 18.11 -2.65 3.40
CA ALA A 88 17.74 -3.22 2.11
C ALA A 88 18.82 -2.99 1.05
N VAL A 89 19.09 -4.03 0.26
CA VAL A 89 19.98 -3.96 -0.90
C VAL A 89 19.11 -3.92 -2.17
N PRO A 90 19.18 -2.86 -2.99
CA PRO A 90 18.42 -2.77 -4.24
C PRO A 90 18.65 -3.97 -5.16
N GLY A 91 17.58 -4.44 -5.80
CA GLY A 91 17.60 -5.61 -6.69
C GLY A 91 17.44 -6.95 -5.96
N LEU A 92 17.92 -7.06 -4.72
CA LEU A 92 17.67 -8.23 -3.86
C LEU A 92 16.42 -8.06 -3.00
N VAL A 93 16.18 -6.82 -2.53
CA VAL A 93 15.00 -6.45 -1.75
C VAL A 93 14.07 -5.60 -2.60
N VAL A 94 12.81 -6.00 -2.70
CA VAL A 94 11.77 -5.30 -3.46
C VAL A 94 10.57 -4.99 -2.56
N ASP A 95 9.79 -3.97 -2.89
CA ASP A 95 8.55 -3.68 -2.17
C ASP A 95 7.44 -4.64 -2.60
N VAL A 96 6.56 -5.00 -1.66
CA VAL A 96 5.38 -5.82 -1.95
C VAL A 96 4.52 -5.29 -3.09
N ARG A 97 4.46 -3.97 -3.26
CA ARG A 97 3.68 -3.31 -4.32
C ARG A 97 4.26 -3.58 -5.70
N ASP A 98 5.58 -3.67 -5.82
CA ASP A 98 6.24 -3.99 -7.08
C ASP A 98 5.92 -5.44 -7.49
N VAL A 99 5.83 -6.35 -6.53
CA VAL A 99 5.46 -7.75 -6.81
C VAL A 99 3.99 -7.89 -7.19
N LEU A 100 3.09 -7.21 -6.48
CA LEU A 100 1.65 -7.25 -6.73
C LEU A 100 1.26 -6.55 -8.04
N SER A 101 1.96 -5.49 -8.42
CA SER A 101 1.76 -4.80 -9.70
C SER A 101 2.40 -5.54 -10.89
N GLY A 102 3.29 -6.49 -10.62
CA GLY A 102 4.07 -7.17 -11.65
C GLY A 102 5.28 -6.38 -12.15
N ALA A 103 5.70 -5.32 -11.45
CA ALA A 103 6.96 -4.63 -11.73
C ALA A 103 8.20 -5.44 -11.26
N ALA A 104 8.02 -6.33 -10.28
CA ALA A 104 9.05 -7.24 -9.79
C ALA A 104 8.59 -8.70 -9.82
N HIS A 105 9.52 -9.61 -10.16
CA HIS A 105 9.27 -11.05 -10.26
C HIS A 105 10.30 -11.85 -9.46
N PRO A 106 10.23 -11.85 -8.11
CA PRO A 106 11.07 -12.73 -7.30
C PRO A 106 10.87 -14.20 -7.64
N GLU A 107 11.96 -14.97 -7.65
CA GLU A 107 11.98 -16.41 -7.91
C GLU A 107 12.83 -17.14 -6.85
N GLY A 108 12.73 -18.48 -6.80
CA GLY A 108 13.54 -19.30 -5.91
C GLY A 108 13.06 -19.27 -4.44
N ARG A 109 13.99 -19.08 -3.50
CA ARG A 109 13.73 -18.91 -2.06
C ARG A 109 13.44 -17.45 -1.75
N VAL A 110 12.19 -17.15 -1.46
CA VAL A 110 11.74 -15.78 -1.21
C VAL A 110 11.38 -15.60 0.26
N LEU A 111 12.02 -14.61 0.89
CA LEU A 111 11.65 -14.15 2.23
C LEU A 111 10.67 -12.99 2.12
N VAL A 112 9.46 -13.16 2.61
CA VAL A 112 8.50 -12.07 2.81
C VAL A 112 8.70 -11.55 4.23
N TYR A 113 9.28 -10.36 4.36
CA TYR A 113 9.55 -9.74 5.65
C TYR A 113 8.42 -8.77 6.00
N ASP A 114 7.62 -9.13 7.01
CA ASP A 114 6.37 -8.49 7.38
C ASP A 114 6.46 -7.71 8.68
N GLU A 115 6.38 -6.38 8.57
CA GLU A 115 6.25 -5.45 9.71
C GLU A 115 4.83 -4.86 9.83
N LEU A 116 3.91 -5.23 8.91
CA LEU A 116 2.55 -4.70 8.90
C LEU A 116 1.53 -5.64 9.55
N GLY A 117 1.74 -6.95 9.45
CA GLY A 117 0.90 -7.96 10.11
C GLY A 117 -0.50 -8.13 9.50
N PHE A 118 -0.76 -7.53 8.34
CA PHE A 118 -2.07 -7.55 7.68
C PHE A 118 -1.97 -8.17 6.28
N HIS A 119 -3.00 -8.07 5.44
CA HIS A 119 -3.15 -8.86 4.21
C HIS A 119 -2.03 -8.77 3.17
N GLN A 120 -1.17 -7.76 3.22
CA GLN A 120 -0.10 -7.56 2.24
C GLN A 120 0.86 -8.76 2.20
N ALA A 121 1.35 -9.21 3.36
CA ALA A 121 2.27 -10.34 3.44
C ALA A 121 1.63 -11.69 3.07
N PRO A 122 0.45 -12.07 3.63
CA PRO A 122 -0.32 -13.22 3.17
C PRO A 122 -0.54 -13.25 1.66
N ALA A 123 -1.01 -12.14 1.08
CA ALA A 123 -1.40 -12.11 -0.32
C ALA A 123 -0.20 -12.28 -1.26
N VAL A 124 0.93 -11.61 -0.97
CA VAL A 124 2.14 -11.78 -1.79
C VAL A 124 2.79 -13.15 -1.58
N ALA A 125 2.73 -13.71 -0.37
CA ALA A 125 3.25 -15.03 -0.08
C ALA A 125 2.46 -16.13 -0.80
N GLU A 126 1.12 -16.09 -0.76
CA GLU A 126 0.26 -17.02 -1.49
C GLU A 126 0.48 -16.89 -3.01
N LEU A 127 0.61 -15.66 -3.53
CA LEU A 127 0.92 -15.41 -4.94
C LEU A 127 2.26 -16.02 -5.36
N LEU A 128 3.32 -15.82 -4.58
CA LEU A 128 4.66 -16.33 -4.89
C LEU A 128 4.75 -17.85 -4.75
N ALA A 129 4.08 -18.42 -3.75
CA ALA A 129 3.96 -19.88 -3.60
C ALA A 129 3.23 -20.51 -4.79
N ALA A 130 2.13 -19.90 -5.26
CA ALA A 130 1.43 -20.33 -6.46
C ALA A 130 2.28 -20.23 -7.75
N ARG A 131 3.28 -19.33 -7.77
CA ARG A 131 4.28 -19.22 -8.84
C ARG A 131 5.46 -20.20 -8.69
N GLY A 132 5.45 -21.07 -7.67
CA GLY A 132 6.47 -22.09 -7.46
C GLY A 132 7.65 -21.65 -6.59
N CYS A 133 7.60 -20.47 -5.96
CA CYS A 133 8.65 -20.04 -5.03
C CYS A 133 8.59 -20.83 -3.71
N ARG A 134 9.75 -21.01 -3.07
CA ARG A 134 9.83 -21.47 -1.68
C ARG A 134 9.73 -20.26 -0.77
N VAL A 135 8.59 -20.07 -0.12
CA VAL A 135 8.28 -18.85 0.62
C VAL A 135 8.42 -19.04 2.12
N GLU A 136 9.11 -18.10 2.77
CA GLU A 136 9.10 -17.91 4.23
C GLU A 136 8.51 -16.53 4.52
N ILE A 137 7.46 -16.45 5.34
CA ILE A 137 7.00 -15.19 5.95
C ILE A 137 7.69 -15.05 7.30
N MET A 138 8.41 -13.96 7.48
CA MET A 138 9.13 -13.63 8.70
C MET A 138 8.65 -12.31 9.27
N THR A 139 8.39 -12.26 10.56
CA THR A 139 7.92 -11.06 11.24
C THR A 139 8.52 -10.92 12.64
N PRO A 140 8.72 -9.68 13.15
CA PRO A 140 9.00 -9.47 14.57
C PRO A 140 7.80 -9.74 15.48
N ALA A 141 6.58 -9.79 14.95
CA ALA A 141 5.38 -10.09 15.72
C ALA A 141 5.41 -11.50 16.32
N LEU A 142 4.55 -11.74 17.31
CA LEU A 142 4.39 -13.06 17.94
C LEU A 142 3.61 -14.05 17.04
N VAL A 143 2.82 -13.52 16.11
CA VAL A 143 1.97 -14.28 15.18
C VAL A 143 2.13 -13.67 13.78
N VAL A 144 2.34 -14.51 12.76
CA VAL A 144 2.31 -14.06 11.37
C VAL A 144 0.89 -13.63 11.02
N ALA A 145 0.76 -12.47 10.36
CA ALA A 145 -0.54 -11.92 10.00
C ALA A 145 -1.45 -11.62 11.22
N GLN A 146 -0.84 -11.16 12.33
CA GLN A 146 -1.52 -10.92 13.63
C GLN A 146 -2.81 -10.08 13.53
N ASP A 147 -2.88 -9.15 12.58
CA ASP A 147 -4.02 -8.24 12.43
C ASP A 147 -5.20 -8.87 11.67
N LEU A 148 -5.02 -10.06 11.08
CA LEU A 148 -6.11 -10.79 10.40
C LEU A 148 -7.12 -11.40 11.38
N GLY A 149 -6.76 -11.53 12.67
CA GLY A 149 -7.72 -11.93 13.70
C GLY A 149 -8.90 -10.97 13.79
N ALA A 150 -8.67 -9.67 13.53
CA ALA A 150 -9.71 -8.66 13.54
C ALA A 150 -10.70 -8.78 12.37
N THR A 151 -10.32 -9.46 11.28
CA THR A 151 -11.16 -9.69 10.10
C THR A 151 -11.66 -11.13 10.00
N LEU A 152 -11.35 -11.98 10.98
CA LEU A 152 -11.67 -13.42 11.00
C LEU A 152 -11.03 -14.21 9.84
N ASP A 153 -9.95 -13.67 9.25
CA ASP A 153 -9.25 -14.30 8.13
C ASP A 153 -8.04 -15.13 8.56
N ALA A 154 -7.61 -15.01 9.83
CA ALA A 154 -6.36 -15.58 10.31
C ALA A 154 -6.32 -17.11 10.15
N GLU A 155 -7.35 -17.81 10.60
CA GLU A 155 -7.43 -19.27 10.55
C GLU A 155 -7.48 -19.78 9.11
N LEU A 156 -8.26 -19.12 8.25
CA LEU A 156 -8.36 -19.44 6.84
C LEU A 156 -7.02 -19.23 6.12
N PHE A 157 -6.33 -18.13 6.43
CA PHE A 157 -4.99 -17.88 5.93
C PHE A 157 -4.00 -18.95 6.40
N HIS A 158 -3.93 -19.25 7.70
CA HIS A 158 -2.99 -20.24 8.22
C HIS A 158 -3.22 -21.64 7.62
N HIS A 159 -4.47 -22.02 7.41
CA HIS A 159 -4.81 -23.25 6.71
C HIS A 159 -4.26 -23.26 5.27
N ARG A 160 -4.52 -22.20 4.48
CA ARG A 160 -4.00 -22.09 3.10
C ARG A 160 -2.47 -22.03 3.06
N ALA A 161 -1.85 -21.30 3.99
CA ALA A 161 -0.40 -21.18 4.09
C ALA A 161 0.26 -22.54 4.36
N HIS A 162 -0.32 -23.33 5.27
CA HIS A 162 0.17 -24.68 5.55
C HIS A 162 0.00 -25.60 4.33
N ALA A 163 -1.16 -25.58 3.67
CA ALA A 163 -1.40 -26.36 2.47
C ALA A 163 -0.45 -25.99 1.32
N ALA A 164 -0.05 -24.72 1.22
CA ALA A 164 0.90 -24.21 0.25
C ALA A 164 2.38 -24.41 0.65
N GLY A 165 2.67 -24.96 1.84
CA GLY A 165 4.03 -25.16 2.34
C GLY A 165 4.78 -23.86 2.67
N ILE A 166 4.06 -22.77 2.93
CA ILE A 166 4.65 -21.48 3.32
C ILE A 166 5.18 -21.59 4.76
N ARG A 167 6.47 -21.30 4.95
CA ARG A 167 7.08 -21.28 6.29
C ARG A 167 6.70 -20.01 7.02
N LEU A 168 6.28 -20.13 8.28
CA LEU A 168 5.90 -19.01 9.14
C LEU A 168 6.91 -18.86 10.28
N THR A 169 7.54 -17.68 10.40
CA THR A 169 8.62 -17.42 11.35
C THR A 169 8.34 -16.12 12.13
N THR A 170 8.21 -16.21 13.45
CA THR A 170 7.80 -15.09 14.33
C THR A 170 8.93 -14.65 15.26
N GLY A 171 8.87 -13.45 15.81
CA GLY A 171 9.89 -12.94 16.73
C GLY A 171 11.27 -12.69 16.10
N ARG A 172 11.34 -12.52 14.77
CA ARG A 172 12.60 -12.33 14.03
C ARG A 172 12.65 -10.93 13.40
N LEU A 173 13.74 -10.23 13.65
CA LEU A 173 14.06 -8.94 13.04
C LEU A 173 15.16 -9.15 12.00
N VAL A 174 14.97 -8.63 10.78
CA VAL A 174 16.07 -8.57 9.80
C VAL A 174 16.92 -7.36 10.12
N THR A 175 18.24 -7.56 10.24
CA THR A 175 19.20 -6.51 10.60
C THR A 175 20.19 -6.19 9.47
N GLY A 176 20.28 -7.05 8.46
CA GLY A 176 21.22 -6.88 7.34
C GLY A 176 20.98 -7.88 6.23
N VAL A 177 21.38 -7.52 5.02
CA VAL A 177 21.41 -8.43 3.86
C VAL A 177 22.69 -8.20 3.07
N ASP A 178 23.38 -9.28 2.70
CA ASP A 178 24.60 -9.25 1.90
C ASP A 178 24.68 -10.51 1.01
N GLY A 179 24.74 -10.33 -0.32
CA GLY A 179 24.90 -11.44 -1.26
C GLY A 179 23.87 -12.58 -1.14
N GLY A 180 22.62 -12.29 -0.76
CA GLY A 180 21.57 -13.29 -0.52
C GLY A 180 21.56 -13.88 0.90
N ARG A 181 22.53 -13.52 1.75
CA ARG A 181 22.55 -13.86 3.17
C ARG A 181 21.84 -12.78 3.98
N VAL A 182 20.77 -13.15 4.65
CA VAL A 182 20.00 -12.30 5.56
C VAL A 182 20.45 -12.56 6.99
N THR A 183 20.87 -11.52 7.69
CA THR A 183 21.17 -11.56 9.13
C THR A 183 19.90 -11.29 9.91
N VAL A 184 19.58 -12.19 10.84
CA VAL A 184 18.32 -12.19 11.58
C VAL A 184 18.58 -12.21 13.07
N LEU A 185 17.99 -11.27 13.80
CA LEU A 185 17.97 -11.25 15.26
C LEU A 185 16.68 -11.91 15.76
N HIS A 186 16.80 -12.98 16.55
CA HIS A 186 15.70 -13.53 17.33
C HIS A 186 15.53 -12.67 18.59
N HIS A 187 14.76 -11.59 18.46
CA HIS A 187 14.65 -10.53 19.48
C HIS A 187 14.25 -11.02 20.89
N PRO A 188 13.46 -12.10 21.08
CA PRO A 188 13.18 -12.61 22.42
C PRO A 188 14.39 -13.21 23.14
N THR A 189 15.41 -13.68 22.39
CA THR A 189 16.57 -14.39 22.97
C THR A 189 17.90 -13.68 22.76
N GLY A 190 17.96 -12.72 21.83
CA GLY A 190 19.22 -12.10 21.40
C GLY A 190 20.07 -12.95 20.44
N ALA A 191 19.63 -14.17 20.08
CA ALA A 191 20.38 -15.02 19.16
C ALA A 191 20.43 -14.42 17.76
N ILE A 192 21.60 -14.50 17.12
CA ILE A 192 21.79 -14.14 15.71
C ILE A 192 21.70 -15.41 14.88
N GLU A 193 20.85 -15.37 13.87
CA GLU A 193 20.64 -16.43 12.90
C GLU A 193 20.94 -15.91 11.49
N GLU A 194 21.24 -16.82 10.57
CA GLU A 194 21.38 -16.50 9.15
C GLU A 194 20.31 -17.23 8.32
N ARG A 195 19.91 -16.61 7.20
CA ARG A 195 19.07 -17.23 6.18
C ARG A 195 19.64 -16.95 4.81
N TRP A 196 19.61 -17.95 3.93
CA TRP A 196 19.99 -17.80 2.53
C TRP A 196 18.74 -17.73 1.66
N VAL A 197 18.63 -16.65 0.89
CA VAL A 197 17.47 -16.33 0.07
C VAL A 197 17.93 -15.85 -1.31
N ASP A 198 17.08 -16.05 -2.29
CA ASP A 198 17.30 -15.56 -3.65
C ASP A 198 16.63 -14.18 -3.84
N ALA A 199 15.63 -13.84 -3.01
CA ALA A 199 15.00 -12.52 -2.94
C ALA A 199 14.34 -12.23 -1.58
N VAL A 200 14.16 -10.94 -1.27
CA VAL A 200 13.37 -10.46 -0.13
C VAL A 200 12.25 -9.55 -0.62
N VAL A 201 11.03 -9.79 -0.16
CA VAL A 201 9.89 -8.89 -0.35
C VAL A 201 9.64 -8.14 0.95
N GLY A 202 9.89 -6.84 0.95
CA GLY A 202 9.60 -5.95 2.07
C GLY A 202 8.11 -5.63 2.15
N VAL A 203 7.50 -5.98 3.27
CA VAL A 203 6.14 -5.60 3.63
C VAL A 203 6.25 -4.69 4.85
N VAL A 204 6.55 -3.43 4.59
CA VAL A 204 6.85 -2.42 5.63
C VAL A 204 6.02 -1.17 5.45
N ALA A 205 5.98 -0.34 6.49
CA ALA A 205 5.21 0.90 6.47
C ALA A 205 5.72 1.85 5.36
N PRO A 206 4.84 2.24 4.42
CA PRO A 206 5.20 3.17 3.35
C PRO A 206 5.37 4.59 3.90
N GLU A 207 5.89 5.49 3.08
CA GLU A 207 5.98 6.91 3.40
C GLU A 207 4.87 7.71 2.70
N PRO A 208 4.31 8.76 3.32
CA PRO A 208 3.37 9.64 2.64
C PRO A 208 3.94 10.20 1.33
N ASP A 209 3.12 10.28 0.30
CA ASP A 209 3.46 11.00 -0.92
C ASP A 209 3.00 12.45 -0.81
N ASP A 210 3.69 13.25 0.00
CA ASP A 210 3.26 14.62 0.32
C ASP A 210 4.18 15.70 -0.24
N ALA A 211 4.90 15.41 -1.34
CA ALA A 211 5.85 16.35 -1.94
C ALA A 211 5.23 17.71 -2.34
N LEU A 212 3.95 17.74 -2.73
CA LEU A 212 3.22 18.99 -3.05
C LEU A 212 2.80 19.79 -1.80
N TRP A 213 2.69 19.14 -0.65
CA TRP A 213 2.21 19.79 0.58
C TRP A 213 3.06 20.99 1.01
N PRO A 214 4.39 20.87 1.20
CA PRO A 214 5.21 22.01 1.62
C PRO A 214 5.21 23.14 0.60
N LEU A 215 4.95 22.85 -0.68
CA LEU A 215 4.94 23.83 -1.76
C LEU A 215 3.63 24.65 -1.81
N LEU A 216 2.52 24.06 -1.37
CA LEU A 216 1.18 24.66 -1.51
C LEU A 216 0.59 25.18 -0.19
N ARG A 217 0.97 24.60 0.95
CA ARG A 217 0.32 24.86 2.26
C ARG A 217 0.38 26.31 2.74
N ASP A 218 1.43 27.04 2.35
CA ASP A 218 1.69 28.43 2.75
C ASP A 218 1.20 29.41 1.66
N GLY A 219 0.52 28.90 0.63
CA GLY A 219 -0.09 29.68 -0.44
C GLY A 219 -1.44 30.31 -0.05
N PRO A 220 -2.05 31.09 -0.97
CA PRO A 220 -3.26 31.85 -0.68
C PRO A 220 -4.55 31.01 -0.59
N ARG A 221 -4.50 29.73 -0.98
CA ARG A 221 -5.66 28.84 -1.08
C ARG A 221 -5.61 27.80 0.04
N PRO A 222 -6.74 27.42 0.65
CA PRO A 222 -6.79 26.29 1.56
C PRO A 222 -6.31 24.99 0.91
N VAL A 223 -5.43 24.27 1.60
CA VAL A 223 -4.90 22.97 1.16
C VAL A 223 -5.17 21.93 2.24
N HIS A 224 -5.74 20.79 1.86
CA HIS A 224 -6.00 19.66 2.76
C HIS A 224 -5.23 18.43 2.29
N ARG A 225 -4.59 17.71 3.21
CA ARG A 225 -4.12 16.33 2.96
C ARG A 225 -5.15 15.34 3.48
N ILE A 226 -5.41 14.27 2.73
CA ILE A 226 -6.29 13.18 3.15
C ILE A 226 -5.70 11.80 2.87
N GLY A 227 -6.20 10.79 3.58
CA GLY A 227 -5.84 9.40 3.34
C GLY A 227 -4.37 9.15 3.60
N ASP A 228 -3.75 8.31 2.77
CA ASP A 228 -2.36 7.90 2.98
C ASP A 228 -1.35 9.04 2.73
N CYS A 229 -1.75 10.11 2.03
CA CYS A 229 -0.94 11.34 1.88
C CYS A 229 -0.83 12.10 3.22
N LEU A 230 -1.84 12.01 4.08
CA LEU A 230 -1.78 12.57 5.42
C LEU A 230 -1.07 11.62 6.39
N ALA A 231 -1.53 10.36 6.43
CA ALA A 231 -1.00 9.33 7.32
C ALA A 231 -1.40 7.94 6.78
N PRO A 232 -0.44 7.15 6.25
CA PRO A 232 -0.69 5.84 5.69
C PRO A 232 -1.41 4.91 6.65
N ARG A 233 -2.59 4.45 6.25
CA ARG A 233 -3.51 3.61 7.04
C ARG A 233 -4.23 2.62 6.11
N ARG A 234 -5.38 2.13 6.54
CA ARG A 234 -6.21 1.19 5.79
C ARG A 234 -7.25 1.94 4.95
N VAL A 235 -7.75 1.29 3.90
CA VAL A 235 -8.76 1.83 2.97
C VAL A 235 -9.94 2.53 3.66
N PRO A 236 -10.56 1.98 4.74
CA PRO A 236 -11.67 2.67 5.39
C PRO A 236 -11.31 4.05 5.94
N SER A 237 -10.09 4.24 6.46
CA SER A 237 -9.64 5.55 6.94
C SER A 237 -9.54 6.57 5.81
N ALA A 238 -9.02 6.16 4.64
CA ALA A 238 -8.94 7.03 3.46
C ALA A 238 -10.32 7.42 2.94
N VAL A 239 -11.28 6.48 2.92
CA VAL A 239 -12.67 6.74 2.50
C VAL A 239 -13.34 7.71 3.47
N VAL A 240 -13.27 7.46 4.78
CA VAL A 240 -13.87 8.33 5.82
C VAL A 240 -13.29 9.74 5.80
N GLU A 241 -11.98 9.89 5.62
CA GLU A 241 -11.37 11.22 5.51
C GLU A 241 -11.75 11.94 4.23
N GLY A 242 -11.80 11.20 3.12
CA GLY A 242 -12.28 11.74 1.86
C GLY A 242 -13.72 12.23 1.98
N ASP A 243 -14.60 11.48 2.63
CA ASP A 243 -15.98 11.89 2.86
C ASP A 243 -16.08 13.11 3.78
N ARG A 244 -15.32 13.11 4.90
CA ARG A 244 -15.29 14.25 5.84
C ARG A 244 -14.86 15.55 5.19
N ILE A 245 -13.78 15.53 4.40
CA ILE A 245 -13.36 16.74 3.66
C ILE A 245 -14.41 17.12 2.65
N GLY A 246 -14.88 16.18 1.82
CA GLY A 246 -15.88 16.51 0.80
C GLY A 246 -17.18 17.09 1.39
N SER A 247 -17.59 16.65 2.58
CA SER A 247 -18.74 17.16 3.32
C SER A 247 -18.50 18.51 4.00
N GLY A 248 -17.25 18.81 4.35
CA GLY A 248 -16.86 20.04 5.05
C GLY A 248 -16.57 21.23 4.12
N LEU A 249 -16.43 20.98 2.82
CA LEU A 249 -16.39 22.01 1.77
C LEU A 249 -17.80 22.56 1.53
#